data_AF-A0A0C1RMF7-F1
#
_entry.id   AF-A0A0C1RMF7-F1
#
_cell.length_a   1.000
_cell.length_b   1.000
_cell.length_c   1.000
_cell.angle_alpha   90.00
_cell.angle_beta   90.00
_cell.angle_gamma   90.00
#
_symmetry.space_group_name_H-M   'P 1'
#
loop_
_entity.id
_entity.type
_entity.pdbx_description
1 polymer ?
#
loop_
_entity_poly.entity_id
_entity_poly.type
_entity_poly.pdbx_seq_one_letter_code
_entity_poly.pdbx_strand_id
1 'polypeptide(L)'
;MDVSKPQLLLKRVINVKAIVTPLWKDEVQQQLQTQINQIDQQLQQLDVQGQRAVAEIQKQSLQPPGPQTLQQIDNIQGQINQKKSELLEQKNQSLQNLQQVQFLELDQEVNQFQMEGFFRVEPGDNLISKLQVEVVLRDGVVEEIRGDI
;
A
#
# COMPACT_ATOMS: atom_id res chain seq x y z
N MET A 1 18.82 49.43 -10.15
CA MET A 1 18.18 48.38 -10.94
C MET A 1 18.16 47.16 -10.07
N ASP A 2 16.96 46.73 -9.67
CA ASP A 2 16.78 45.57 -8.80
C ASP A 2 17.04 44.31 -9.64
N VAL A 3 18.26 43.80 -9.59
CA VAL A 3 18.61 42.57 -10.31
C VAL A 3 18.00 41.45 -9.50
N SER A 4 16.80 41.01 -9.87
CA SER A 4 16.14 39.87 -9.24
C SER A 4 17.14 38.71 -9.18
N LYS A 5 17.44 38.26 -7.97
CA LYS A 5 18.34 37.12 -7.77
C LYS A 5 17.82 35.94 -8.59
N PRO A 6 18.71 35.14 -9.21
CA PRO A 6 18.27 33.98 -9.96
C PRO A 6 17.57 33.02 -8.97
N GLN A 7 16.32 32.65 -9.28
CA GLN A 7 15.53 31.71 -8.48
C GLN A 7 15.09 30.53 -9.33
N LEU A 8 15.05 29.34 -8.75
CA LEU A 8 14.50 28.13 -9.36
C LEU A 8 13.35 27.60 -8.54
N LEU A 9 12.31 27.11 -9.21
CA LEU A 9 11.23 26.35 -8.59
C LEU A 9 11.55 24.86 -8.73
N LEU A 10 11.76 24.16 -7.62
CA LEU A 10 12.12 22.75 -7.59
C LEU A 10 11.00 21.93 -6.94
N LYS A 11 10.93 20.64 -7.31
CA LYS A 11 10.12 19.65 -6.59
C LYS A 11 10.85 19.17 -5.34
N ARG A 12 10.10 18.92 -4.26
CA ARG A 12 10.56 18.23 -3.06
C ARG A 12 9.56 17.18 -2.60
N VAL A 13 10.04 16.18 -1.90
CA VAL A 13 9.21 15.24 -1.16
C VAL A 13 8.91 15.86 0.21
N ILE A 14 7.65 15.77 0.65
CA ILE A 14 7.19 16.17 1.97
C ILE A 14 6.78 14.89 2.70
N ASN A 15 7.39 14.62 3.85
CA ASN A 15 7.00 13.49 4.69
C ASN A 15 5.77 13.88 5.51
N VAL A 16 4.71 13.09 5.45
CA VAL A 16 3.51 13.30 6.25
C VAL A 16 3.50 12.28 7.38
N LYS A 17 3.52 12.79 8.61
CA LYS A 17 3.43 12.03 9.85
C LYS A 17 2.04 12.19 10.44
N ALA A 18 1.57 11.15 11.13
CA ALA A 18 0.36 11.20 11.92
C ALA A 18 0.70 10.98 13.39
N ILE A 19 0.03 11.70 14.27
CA ILE A 19 0.04 11.46 15.70
C ILE A 19 -0.97 10.36 15.99
N VAL A 20 -0.53 9.35 16.73
CA VAL A 20 -1.34 8.21 17.12
C VAL A 20 -2.37 8.65 18.15
N THR A 21 -3.61 8.74 17.73
CA THR A 21 -4.79 8.99 18.58
C THR A 21 -5.68 7.74 18.64
N PRO A 22 -6.67 7.68 19.55
CA PRO A 22 -7.67 6.61 19.52
C PRO A 22 -8.42 6.54 18.19
N LEU A 23 -8.86 7.69 17.66
CA LEU A 23 -9.58 7.77 16.39
C LEU A 23 -8.72 7.26 15.23
N TRP A 24 -7.47 7.74 15.15
CA TRP A 24 -6.53 7.29 14.13
C TRP A 24 -6.30 5.78 14.18
N LYS A 25 -6.15 5.21 15.38
CA LYS A 25 -6.00 3.75 15.53
C LYS A 25 -7.23 2.99 15.02
N ASP A 26 -8.42 3.44 15.38
CA ASP A 26 -9.67 2.82 14.94
C ASP A 26 -9.82 2.88 13.42
N GLU A 27 -9.52 4.03 12.80
CA GLU A 27 -9.55 4.21 11.34
C GLU A 27 -8.57 3.29 10.63
N VAL A 28 -7.31 3.22 11.10
CA VAL A 28 -6.28 2.36 10.49
C VAL A 28 -6.64 0.87 10.68
N GLN A 29 -7.15 0.48 11.85
CA GLN A 29 -7.61 -0.88 12.08
C GLN A 29 -8.78 -1.24 11.15
N GLN A 30 -9.75 -0.34 11.00
CA GLN A 30 -10.89 -0.55 10.10
C GLN A 30 -10.44 -0.66 8.64
N GLN A 31 -9.49 0.17 8.20
CA GLN A 31 -8.92 0.11 6.87
C GLN A 31 -8.22 -1.23 6.62
N LEU A 32 -7.34 -1.66 7.53
CA LEU A 32 -6.63 -2.94 7.43
C LEU A 32 -7.59 -4.13 7.46
N GLN A 33 -8.61 -4.10 8.32
CA GLN A 33 -9.62 -5.14 8.38
C GLN A 33 -10.42 -5.22 7.07
N THR A 34 -10.76 -4.06 6.49
CA THR A 34 -11.43 -3.99 5.18
C THR A 34 -10.56 -4.59 4.08
N GLN A 35 -9.27 -4.28 4.06
CA GLN A 35 -8.31 -4.84 3.12
C GLN A 35 -8.20 -6.37 3.25
N ILE A 36 -8.09 -6.89 4.49
CA ILE A 36 -8.06 -8.34 4.76
C ILE A 36 -9.33 -9.01 4.24
N ASN A 37 -10.50 -8.43 4.53
CA ASN A 37 -11.79 -8.97 4.08
C ASN A 37 -11.89 -9.00 2.55
N GLN A 38 -11.37 -7.98 1.86
CA GLN A 38 -11.32 -7.95 0.39
C GLN A 38 -10.42 -9.05 -0.17
N ILE A 39 -9.24 -9.27 0.44
CA ILE A 39 -8.34 -10.35 0.03
C ILE A 39 -9.00 -11.73 0.24
N ASP A 40 -9.71 -11.92 1.36
CA ASP A 40 -10.44 -13.16 1.63
C ASP A 40 -11.54 -13.45 0.59
N GLN A 41 -12.27 -12.41 0.17
CA GLN A 41 -13.24 -12.52 -0.92
C GLN A 41 -12.56 -12.88 -2.25
N GLN A 42 -11.40 -12.27 -2.56
CA GLN A 42 -10.64 -12.58 -3.77
C GLN A 42 -10.13 -14.02 -3.77
N LEU A 43 -9.62 -14.51 -2.62
CA LEU A 43 -9.19 -15.89 -2.45
C LEU A 43 -10.34 -16.87 -2.69
N GLN A 44 -11.51 -16.62 -2.11
CA GLN A 44 -12.69 -17.46 -2.32
C GLN A 44 -13.15 -17.47 -3.79
N GLN A 45 -13.16 -16.30 -4.45
CA GLN A 45 -13.51 -16.20 -5.86
C GLN A 45 -12.52 -16.96 -6.74
N LEU A 46 -11.22 -16.87 -6.44
CA LEU A 46 -10.17 -17.56 -7.17
C LEU A 46 -10.31 -19.09 -7.05
N ASP A 47 -10.62 -19.60 -5.85
CA ASP A 47 -10.86 -21.04 -5.61
C ASP A 47 -12.08 -21.52 -6.42
N VAL A 48 -13.17 -20.76 -6.44
CA VAL A 48 -14.38 -21.11 -7.22
C VAL A 48 -14.11 -21.07 -8.73
N GLN A 49 -13.42 -20.04 -9.22
CA GLN A 49 -13.04 -19.92 -10.63
C GLN A 49 -12.16 -21.10 -11.06
N GLY A 50 -11.21 -21.47 -10.21
CA GLY A 50 -10.32 -22.59 -10.46
C GLY A 50 -11.04 -23.92 -10.58
N GLN A 51 -11.93 -24.23 -9.63
CA GLN A 51 -12.73 -25.45 -9.68
C GLN A 51 -13.62 -25.51 -10.93
N ARG A 52 -14.22 -24.38 -11.32
CA ARG A 52 -15.05 -24.30 -12.54
C ARG A 52 -14.23 -24.55 -13.80
N ALA A 53 -13.05 -23.94 -13.92
CA ALA A 53 -12.16 -24.11 -15.06
C ALA A 53 -11.72 -25.57 -15.23
N VAL A 54 -11.33 -26.23 -14.12
CA VAL A 54 -10.96 -27.65 -14.14
C VAL A 54 -12.15 -28.54 -14.52
N ALA A 55 -13.35 -28.27 -13.96
CA ALA A 55 -14.54 -29.03 -14.28
C ALA A 55 -14.97 -28.89 -15.75
N GLU A 56 -14.81 -27.72 -16.35
CA GLU A 56 -15.11 -27.48 -17.76
C GLU A 56 -14.17 -28.25 -18.69
N ILE A 57 -12.87 -28.26 -18.39
CA ILE A 57 -11.88 -29.05 -19.13
C ILE A 57 -12.16 -30.55 -19.02
N GLN A 58 -12.51 -31.03 -17.83
CA GLN A 58 -12.90 -32.43 -17.63
C GLN A 58 -14.14 -32.80 -18.46
N LYS A 59 -15.15 -31.92 -18.52
CA LYS A 59 -16.36 -32.15 -19.34
C LYS A 59 -16.10 -32.18 -20.84
N GLN A 60 -15.13 -31.40 -21.32
CA GLN A 60 -14.74 -31.37 -22.73
C GLN A 60 -13.80 -32.54 -23.11
N SER A 61 -13.22 -33.23 -22.13
CA SER A 61 -12.31 -34.34 -22.36
C SER A 61 -13.04 -35.68 -22.58
N LEU A 62 -12.52 -36.50 -23.49
CA LEU A 62 -12.90 -37.91 -23.59
C LEU A 62 -12.49 -38.62 -22.29
N GLN A 63 -13.33 -39.51 -21.75
CA GLN A 63 -12.98 -40.30 -20.56
C GLN A 63 -12.27 -41.60 -20.98
N PRO A 64 -11.04 -41.88 -20.49
CA PRO A 64 -10.23 -41.09 -19.56
C PRO A 64 -9.49 -39.90 -20.21
N PRO A 65 -9.24 -38.81 -19.46
CA PRO A 65 -8.60 -37.61 -19.99
C PRO A 65 -7.20 -37.91 -20.54
N GLY A 66 -6.92 -37.43 -21.75
CA GLY A 66 -5.62 -37.58 -22.39
C GLY A 66 -4.52 -36.73 -21.74
N PRO A 67 -3.23 -36.99 -22.05
CA PRO A 67 -2.10 -36.28 -21.46
C PRO A 67 -2.14 -34.75 -21.69
N GLN A 68 -2.72 -34.29 -22.80
CA GLN A 68 -2.91 -32.85 -23.06
C GLN A 68 -3.93 -32.20 -22.12
N THR A 69 -5.01 -32.90 -21.77
CA THR A 69 -6.02 -32.43 -20.81
C THR A 69 -5.41 -32.30 -19.41
N LEU A 70 -4.59 -33.28 -19.01
CA LEU A 70 -3.90 -33.26 -17.72
C LEU A 70 -2.93 -32.06 -17.60
N GLN A 71 -2.13 -31.81 -18.65
CA GLN A 71 -1.23 -30.64 -18.67
C GLN A 71 -1.97 -29.30 -18.57
N GLN A 72 -3.14 -29.17 -19.19
CA GLN A 72 -3.94 -27.95 -19.09
C GLN A 72 -4.48 -27.73 -17.67
N ILE A 73 -4.93 -28.80 -17.01
CA ILE A 73 -5.39 -28.77 -15.61
C ILE A 73 -4.23 -28.35 -14.70
N ASP A 74 -3.06 -28.97 -14.86
CA ASP A 74 -1.86 -28.66 -14.06
C ASP A 74 -1.45 -27.19 -14.24
N ASN A 75 -1.46 -26.67 -15.47
CA ASN A 75 -1.14 -25.27 -15.74
C ASN A 75 -2.12 -24.31 -15.04
N ILE A 76 -3.42 -24.58 -15.10
CA ILE A 76 -4.44 -23.77 -14.44
C ILE A 76 -4.26 -23.81 -12.92
N GLN A 77 -4.04 -25.00 -12.37
CA GLN A 77 -3.84 -25.18 -10.95
C GLN A 77 -2.56 -24.48 -10.48
N GLY A 78 -1.49 -24.52 -11.28
CA GLY A 78 -0.26 -23.76 -11.05
C GLY A 78 -0.49 -22.26 -11.00
N GLN A 79 -1.22 -21.70 -11.97
CA GLN A 79 -1.56 -20.27 -12.00
C GLN A 79 -2.42 -19.84 -10.80
N ILE A 80 -3.39 -20.66 -10.42
CA ILE A 80 -4.24 -20.42 -9.24
C ILE A 80 -3.39 -20.42 -7.97
N ASN A 81 -2.52 -21.42 -7.81
CA ASN A 81 -1.65 -21.54 -6.63
C ASN A 81 -0.67 -20.36 -6.53
N GLN A 82 -0.16 -19.87 -7.65
CA GLN A 82 0.70 -18.70 -7.67
C GLN A 82 -0.06 -17.44 -7.19
N LYS A 83 -1.21 -17.13 -7.79
CA LYS A 83 -2.04 -16.00 -7.36
C LYS A 83 -2.51 -16.13 -5.92
N LYS A 84 -2.83 -17.35 -5.48
CA LYS A 84 -3.22 -17.62 -4.09
C LYS A 84 -2.08 -17.29 -3.12
N SER A 85 -0.86 -17.70 -3.46
CA SER A 85 0.34 -17.37 -2.67
C SER A 85 0.55 -15.86 -2.55
N GLU A 86 0.43 -15.12 -3.66
CA GLU A 86 0.55 -13.65 -3.67
C GLU A 86 -0.51 -12.98 -2.77
N LEU A 87 -1.76 -13.41 -2.86
CA LEU A 87 -2.85 -12.89 -2.02
C LEU A 87 -2.65 -13.24 -0.54
N LEU A 88 -2.18 -14.45 -0.24
CA LEU A 88 -1.89 -14.86 1.14
C LEU A 88 -0.72 -14.08 1.74
N GLU A 89 0.31 -13.76 0.94
CA GLU A 89 1.41 -12.90 1.36
C GLU A 89 0.92 -11.49 1.69
N GLN A 90 0.09 -10.90 0.81
CA GLN A 90 -0.54 -9.60 1.07
C GLN A 90 -1.39 -9.63 2.35
N LYS A 91 -2.19 -10.68 2.55
CA LYS A 91 -3.00 -10.86 3.76
C LYS A 91 -2.12 -10.92 5.01
N ASN A 92 -1.03 -11.69 4.96
CA ASN A 92 -0.10 -11.80 6.07
C ASN A 92 0.55 -10.44 6.39
N GLN A 93 0.90 -9.65 5.37
CA GLN A 93 1.42 -8.31 5.59
C GLN A 93 0.39 -7.37 6.24
N SER A 94 -0.87 -7.37 5.78
CA SER A 94 -1.93 -6.58 6.43
C SER A 94 -2.19 -7.02 7.87
N LEU A 95 -2.11 -8.32 8.17
CA LEU A 95 -2.23 -8.84 9.53
C LEU A 95 -1.07 -8.41 10.43
N GLN A 96 0.16 -8.41 9.92
CA GLN A 96 1.32 -7.91 10.66
C GLN A 96 1.19 -6.40 10.94
N ASN A 97 0.75 -5.62 9.96
CA ASN A 97 0.49 -4.19 10.14
C ASN A 97 -0.60 -3.96 11.20
N LEU A 98 -1.67 -4.77 11.20
CA LEU A 98 -2.74 -4.68 12.20
C LEU A 98 -2.23 -4.97 13.62
N GLN A 99 -1.33 -5.94 13.77
CA GLN A 99 -0.66 -6.20 15.04
C GLN A 99 0.22 -5.02 15.46
N GLN A 100 1.02 -4.47 14.53
CA GLN A 100 1.92 -3.36 14.81
C GLN A 100 1.17 -2.11 15.28
N VAL A 101 0.00 -1.81 14.69
CA VAL A 101 -0.86 -0.69 15.09
C VAL A 101 -1.35 -0.80 16.54
N GLN A 102 -1.58 -2.03 17.02
CA GLN A 102 -2.00 -2.24 18.41
C GLN A 102 -0.90 -1.87 19.42
N PHE A 103 0.38 -2.07 19.04
CA PHE A 103 1.53 -1.78 19.89
C PHE A 103 2.00 -0.33 19.85
N LEU A 104 1.48 0.50 18.94
CA LEU A 104 1.81 1.93 18.91
C LEU A 104 1.32 2.61 20.19
N GLU A 105 2.08 3.54 20.73
CA GLU A 105 1.68 4.31 21.90
C GLU A 105 0.86 5.53 21.47
N LEU A 106 -0.04 6.01 22.33
CA LEU A 106 -0.73 7.29 22.07
C LEU A 106 0.28 8.44 22.05
N ASP A 107 0.00 9.45 21.24
CA ASP A 107 0.85 10.62 21.00
C ASP A 107 2.19 10.32 20.31
N GLN A 108 2.45 9.06 19.94
CA GLN A 108 3.58 8.69 19.08
C GLN A 108 3.36 9.25 17.67
N GLU A 109 4.43 9.74 17.03
CA GLU A 109 4.41 10.08 15.60
C GLU A 109 4.80 8.88 14.74
N VAL A 110 4.00 8.61 13.71
CA VAL A 110 4.28 7.57 12.71
C VAL A 110 4.27 8.16 11.31
N ASN A 111 5.13 7.63 10.44
CA ASN A 111 5.11 8.01 9.03
C ASN A 111 3.84 7.45 8.38
N GLN A 112 3.02 8.32 7.78
CA GLN A 112 1.76 7.93 7.15
C GLN A 112 1.90 7.81 5.64
N PHE A 113 2.39 8.86 4.98
CA PHE A 113 2.65 8.87 3.54
C PHE A 113 3.64 9.96 3.16
N GLN A 114 4.01 10.01 1.88
CA GLN A 114 4.80 11.08 1.29
C GLN A 114 3.99 11.77 0.20
N MET A 115 4.20 13.07 0.05
CA MET A 115 3.60 13.85 -1.04
C MET A 115 4.63 14.74 -1.72
N GLU A 116 4.36 15.14 -2.97
CA GLU A 116 5.20 16.10 -3.66
C GLU A 116 4.77 17.53 -3.35
N GLY A 117 5.75 18.40 -3.16
CA GLY A 117 5.58 19.84 -3.07
C GLY A 117 6.57 20.58 -3.97
N PHE A 118 6.38 21.89 -4.07
CA PHE A 118 7.31 22.76 -4.77
C PHE A 118 7.87 23.80 -3.81
N PHE A 119 9.12 24.19 -4.04
CA PHE A 119 9.79 25.23 -3.25
C PHE A 119 10.75 26.04 -4.12
N ARG A 120 11.05 27.27 -3.68
CA ARG A 120 11.99 28.15 -4.38
C ARG A 120 13.39 28.05 -3.76
N VAL A 121 14.38 28.09 -4.64
CA VAL A 121 15.81 28.10 -4.29
C VAL A 121 16.49 29.28 -4.93
N GLU A 122 17.29 29.98 -4.14
CA GLU A 122 18.18 31.08 -4.55
C GLU A 122 19.63 30.78 -4.13
N PRO A 123 20.63 31.42 -4.78
CA PRO A 123 22.02 31.32 -4.33
C PRO A 123 22.18 31.74 -2.87
N GLY A 124 22.75 30.83 -2.06
CA GLY A 124 22.94 31.01 -0.62
C GLY A 124 21.99 30.16 0.24
N ASP A 125 20.95 29.57 -0.34
CA ASP A 125 20.05 28.67 0.38
C ASP A 125 20.73 27.35 0.78
N ASN A 126 20.36 26.83 1.96
CA ASN A 126 20.70 25.46 2.35
C ASN A 126 19.70 24.49 1.73
N LEU A 127 20.03 23.98 0.54
CA LEU A 127 19.17 23.06 -0.20
C LEU A 127 18.79 21.81 0.61
N ILE A 128 19.71 21.25 1.39
CA ILE A 128 19.45 20.04 2.19
C ILE A 128 18.38 20.31 3.25
N SER A 129 18.46 21.46 3.93
CA SER A 129 17.46 21.84 4.94
C SER A 129 16.09 22.08 4.31
N LYS A 130 16.03 22.71 3.13
CA LYS A 130 14.77 22.95 2.40
C LYS A 130 14.14 21.69 1.81
N LEU A 131 14.90 20.61 1.62
CA LEU A 131 14.39 19.30 1.21
C LEU A 131 13.81 18.50 2.38
N GLN A 132 14.24 18.78 3.62
CA GLN A 132 13.77 18.09 4.82
C GLN A 132 12.55 18.79 5.39
N VAL A 133 11.39 18.54 4.80
CA VAL A 133 10.11 19.07 5.27
C VAL A 133 9.17 17.95 5.68
N GLU A 134 8.53 18.14 6.82
CA GLU A 134 7.54 17.23 7.38
C GLU A 134 6.26 17.99 7.74
N VAL A 135 5.13 17.33 7.59
CA VAL A 135 3.83 17.79 8.07
C VAL A 135 3.33 16.78 9.09
N VAL A 136 3.01 17.24 10.30
CA VAL A 136 2.45 16.40 11.36
C VAL A 136 0.95 16.62 11.41
N LEU A 137 0.20 15.53 11.34
CA LEU A 137 -1.25 15.51 11.37
C LEU A 137 -1.75 14.93 12.70
N ARG A 138 -2.85 15.46 13.22
CA ARG A 138 -3.68 14.81 14.24
C ARG A 138 -5.10 14.74 13.72
N ASP A 139 -5.62 13.53 13.55
CA ASP A 139 -6.99 13.28 13.08
C ASP A 139 -7.36 14.05 11.80
N GLY A 140 -6.40 14.12 10.86
CA GLY A 140 -6.57 14.82 9.57
C GLY A 140 -6.34 16.33 9.61
N VAL A 141 -6.05 16.91 10.77
CA VAL A 141 -5.73 18.33 10.94
C VAL A 141 -4.22 18.53 11.02
N VAL A 142 -3.68 19.54 10.32
CA VAL A 142 -2.26 19.91 10.43
C VAL A 142 -2.00 20.48 11.83
N GLU A 143 -1.20 19.78 12.61
CA GLU A 143 -0.75 20.20 13.94
C GLU A 143 0.54 21.00 13.86
N GLU A 144 1.48 20.54 13.03
CA GLU A 144 2.79 21.17 12.91
C GLU A 144 3.33 21.03 11.48
N ILE A 145 4.10 22.02 11.03
CA ILE A 145 4.91 21.94 9.81
C ILE A 145 6.37 22.16 10.24
N ARG A 146 7.23 21.19 9.93
CA ARG A 146 8.64 21.19 10.30
C ARG A 146 9.51 21.26 9.06
N GLY A 147 10.61 22.02 9.14
CA GLY A 147 11.57 22.20 8.06
C GLY A 147 11.72 23.65 7.62
N ASP A 148 12.62 23.89 6.67
CA ASP A 148 12.88 25.21 6.09
C ASP A 148 11.94 25.42 4.88
N ILE A 149 10.94 26.29 5.04
CA ILE A 149 9.76 26.38 4.14
C ILE A 149 9.90 27.52 3.15
#